data_AF-A0A946UV31-F1
#
_entry.id   AF-A0A946UV31-F1
#
_cell.length_a   1.000
_cell.length_b   1.000
_cell.length_c   1.000
_cell.angle_alpha   90.00
_cell.angle_beta   90.00
_cell.angle_gamma   90.00
#
_symmetry.space_group_name_H-M   'P 1'
#
loop_
_entity.id
_entity.type
_entity.pdbx_description
1 polymer ?
#
loop_
_entity_poly.entity_id
_entity_poly.type
_entity_poly.pdbx_seq_one_letter_code
_entity_poly.pdbx_strand_id
1 'polypeptide(L)' 'MSELPSVSTLRTVGEHVELELGEDLATSPRYNDDIAPTRAAQRTWTKWNVASLWVGMAICVPTYTLG' A
#
# COMPACT_ATOMS: atom_id res chain seq x y z
N MET A 1 20.10 -20.16 -24.52
CA MET A 1 20.06 -20.01 -23.06
C MET A 1 18.87 -19.12 -22.79
N SER A 2 17.70 -19.72 -22.51
CA SER A 2 16.41 -18.99 -22.45
C SER A 2 16.38 -18.18 -21.15
N GLU A 3 16.28 -16.87 -21.25
CA GLU A 3 16.00 -16.00 -20.11
C GLU A 3 14.59 -16.39 -19.60
N LEU A 4 14.52 -16.87 -18.37
CA LEU A 4 13.24 -17.16 -17.73
C LEU A 4 12.55 -15.82 -17.49
N PRO A 5 11.25 -15.67 -17.79
CA PRO A 5 10.55 -14.40 -17.57
C PRO A 5 10.69 -14.01 -16.09
N SER A 6 10.98 -12.75 -15.85
CA SER A 6 11.17 -12.19 -14.51
C SER A 6 9.88 -12.39 -13.72
N VAL A 7 9.82 -13.38 -12.82
CA VAL A 7 8.64 -13.65 -12.00
C VAL A 7 8.60 -12.69 -10.82
N SER A 8 7.44 -12.09 -10.55
CA SER A 8 7.24 -11.19 -9.42
C SER A 8 7.53 -11.91 -8.11
N THR A 9 8.38 -11.32 -7.28
CA THR A 9 8.87 -11.95 -6.04
C THR A 9 8.52 -11.10 -4.83
N LEU A 10 8.13 -11.76 -3.74
CA LEU A 10 7.93 -11.11 -2.45
C LEU A 10 9.26 -11.02 -1.72
N ARG A 11 9.65 -9.81 -1.32
CA ARG A 11 10.85 -9.54 -0.54
C ARG A 11 10.48 -9.02 0.84
N THR A 12 11.10 -9.56 1.88
CA THR A 12 10.93 -9.06 3.24
C THR A 12 11.97 -7.98 3.53
N VAL A 13 11.51 -6.79 3.93
CA VAL A 13 12.34 -5.65 4.35
C VAL A 13 11.99 -5.30 5.80
N GLY A 14 12.80 -5.84 6.72
CA GLY A 14 12.54 -5.73 8.16
C GLY A 14 11.29 -6.52 8.56
N GLU A 15 10.30 -5.85 9.14
CA GLU A 15 8.98 -6.43 9.47
C GLU A 15 7.98 -6.39 8.29
N HIS A 16 8.31 -5.67 7.21
CA HIS A 16 7.39 -5.45 6.09
C HIS A 16 7.69 -6.38 4.92
N VAL A 17 6.66 -6.72 4.16
CA VAL A 17 6.79 -7.42 2.87
C VAL A 17 6.58 -6.41 1.74
N GLU A 18 7.49 -6.42 0.78
CA GLU A 18 7.47 -5.62 -0.44
C GLU A 18 7.35 -6.54 -1.67
N LEU A 19 6.72 -6.03 -2.72
CA LEU A 19 6.62 -6.71 -4.01
C LEU A 19 7.70 -6.16 -4.94
N GLU A 20 8.61 -7.02 -5.39
CA GLU A 20 9.51 -6.73 -6.52
C GLU A 20 8.80 -7.14 -7.80
N LEU A 21 8.53 -6.16 -8.67
CA LEU A 21 7.74 -6.35 -9.87
C LEU A 21 8.52 -7.14 -10.91
N GLY A 22 7.95 -8.26 -11.34
CA GLY A 22 8.37 -9.02 -12.51
C GLY A 22 7.60 -8.60 -13.76
N GLU A 23 8.05 -9.09 -14.92
CA GLU A 23 7.40 -8.85 -16.21
C GLU A 23 6.00 -9.50 -16.28
N ASP A 24 5.77 -10.54 -15.48
CA ASP A 24 4.50 -11.25 -15.35
C ASP A 24 3.35 -10.36 -14.84
N LEU A 25 3.61 -9.54 -13.81
CA LEU A 25 2.63 -8.58 -13.29
C LEU A 25 2.71 -7.25 -14.03
N ALA A 26 3.89 -6.79 -14.44
CA ALA A 26 4.05 -5.51 -15.14
C ALA A 26 3.29 -5.47 -16.49
N THR A 27 3.21 -6.60 -17.20
CA THR A 27 2.50 -6.69 -18.49
C THR A 27 1.03 -7.11 -18.34
N SER A 28 0.57 -7.36 -17.12
CA SER A 28 -0.82 -7.77 -16.87
C SER A 28 -1.78 -6.59 -17.10
N PRO A 29 -2.89 -6.78 -17.84
CA PRO A 29 -3.90 -5.75 -18.03
C PRO A 29 -4.65 -5.36 -16.73
N ARG A 30 -4.37 -6.06 -15.61
CA ARG A 30 -4.92 -5.76 -14.28
C ARG A 30 -3.92 -5.04 -13.37
N TYR A 31 -2.71 -4.77 -13.85
CA TYR A 31 -1.73 -4.01 -13.09
C TYR A 31 -1.91 -2.51 -13.37
N ASN A 32 -1.98 -1.73 -12.30
CA ASN A 32 -1.97 -0.27 -12.38
C ASN A 32 -1.08 0.27 -11.25
N ASP A 33 -0.38 1.37 -11.50
CA ASP A 33 0.56 1.96 -10.54
C ASP A 33 -0.16 2.49 -9.29
N ASP A 34 -1.41 2.96 -9.42
CA ASP A 34 -2.19 3.50 -8.28
C ASP A 34 -2.61 2.42 -7.28
N ILE A 35 -2.78 1.17 -7.74
CA ILE A 35 -3.15 0.03 -6.90
C ILE A 35 -1.93 -0.80 -6.49
N ALA A 36 -0.74 -0.41 -6.94
CA ALA A 36 0.47 -1.14 -6.65
C ALA A 36 0.71 -1.18 -5.12
N PRO A 37 1.27 -2.28 -4.59
CA PRO A 37 1.58 -2.36 -3.16
C PRO A 37 2.50 -1.22 -2.73
N THR A 38 2.15 -0.57 -1.62
CA THR A 38 2.97 0.49 -1.05
C THR A 38 4.31 -0.07 -0.56
N ARG A 39 5.40 0.54 -1.02
CA ARG A 39 6.75 0.21 -0.54
C ARG A 39 6.89 0.68 0.91
N ALA A 40 7.73 0.01 1.69
CA ALA A 40 8.01 0.41 3.08
C ALA A 40 8.58 1.83 3.14
N ALA A 41 9.39 2.24 2.16
CA ALA A 41 9.90 3.62 2.05
C ALA A 41 8.80 4.68 1.81
N GLN A 42 7.65 4.28 1.24
CA GLN A 42 6.52 5.18 0.98
C GLN A 42 5.58 5.30 2.20
N ARG A 43 5.77 4.48 3.24
CA ARG A 43 4.96 4.54 4.47
C ARG A 43 5.44 5.67 5.38
N THR A 44 4.98 6.88 5.10
CA THR A 44 5.30 8.10 5.88
C THR A 44 4.32 8.34 7.04
N TRP A 45 3.26 7.55 7.15
CA TRP A 45 2.24 7.71 8.20
C TRP A 45 2.77 7.23 9.55
N THR A 46 3.00 8.19 10.44
CA THR A 46 3.31 7.88 11.84
C THR A 46 2.04 7.44 12.58
N LYS A 47 2.21 6.78 13.72
CA LYS A 47 1.08 6.43 14.61
C LYS A 47 0.24 7.65 14.99
N TRP A 48 0.87 8.83 15.06
CA TRP A 48 0.16 10.06 15.39
C TRP A 48 -0.72 10.55 14.23
N ASN A 49 -0.26 10.45 12.98
CA ASN A 49 -1.08 10.80 11.82
C ASN A 49 -2.36 9.94 11.75
N VAL A 50 -2.23 8.66 12.09
CA VAL A 50 -3.38 7.73 12.14
C VAL A 50 -4.34 8.10 13.27
N ALA A 51 -3.83 8.40 14.47
CA ALA A 51 -4.69 8.79 15.59
C ALA A 51 -5.38 10.15 15.36
N SER A 52 -4.73 11.12 14.70
CA SER A 52 -5.41 12.37 14.32
C SER A 52 -6.51 12.15 13.27
N LEU A 53 -6.29 11.25 12.30
CA LEU A 53 -7.32 10.87 11.32
C LEU A 53 -8.52 10.23 12.01
N TRP A 54 -8.29 9.34 12.98
CA TRP A 54 -9.36 8.70 13.74
C TRP A 54 -10.20 9.70 14.52
N VAL A 55 -9.56 10.66 15.20
CA VAL A 55 -10.27 11.74 15.92
C VAL A 55 -11.10 12.58 14.95
N GLY A 56 -10.55 12.94 13.78
CA GLY A 56 -11.29 13.68 12.75
C GLY A 56 -12.51 12.94 12.22
N MET A 57 -12.40 11.62 11.97
CA MET A 57 -13.54 10.78 11.58
C MET A 57 -14.56 10.61 12.73
N ALA A 58 -14.09 10.47 13.97
CA ALA A 58 -14.95 10.32 15.14
C ALA A 58 -15.72 11.58 15.51
N ILE A 59 -15.20 12.77 15.15
CA ILE A 59 -15.86 14.06 15.38
C ILE A 59 -16.97 14.32 14.36
N CYS A 60 -16.86 13.85 13.12
CA CYS A 60 -17.89 14.12 12.12
C CYS A 60 -19.23 13.42 12.41
N VAL A 61 -19.20 12.24 13.04
CA VAL A 61 -20.41 11.44 13.34
C VAL A 61 -21.32 12.08 14.42
N PRO A 62 -20.82 12.48 15.61
CA PRO A 62 -21.66 13.04 16.67
C PRO A 62 -22.15 14.45 16.36
N THR A 63 -21.50 15.22 15.47
CA THR A 63 -21.99 16.56 15.09
C THR A 63 -23.27 16.48 14.25
N TYR A 64 -23.48 15.41 13.48
CA TYR A 64 -24.70 15.21 12.68
C TYR A 64 -25.86 14.57 13.46
N THR A 65 -25.62 13.90 14.58
CA THR A 65 -26.68 13.23 15.37
C THR A 65 -27.13 14.01 16.62
N LEU A 66 -26.53 15.17 16.90
CA LEU A 66 -26.88 16.06 18.03
C LEU A 66 -27.42 17.44 17.59
N GLY A 67 -27.74 17.60 16.30
CA GLY A 67 -28.48 18.75 15.76
C GLY A 67 -29.99 18.51 15.75
#